data_AF-A0AAD7NS53-F1
#
_entry.id   AF-A0AAD7NS53-F1
#
_cell.length_a   1.000
_cell.length_b   1.000
_cell.length_c   1.000
_cell.angle_alpha   90.00
_cell.angle_beta   90.00
_cell.angle_gamma   90.00
#
_symmetry.space_group_name_H-M   'P 1'
#
loop_
_entity.id
_entity.type
_entity.pdbx_description
1 polymer ?
#
loop_
_entity_poly.entity_id
_entity_poly.type
_entity_poly.pdbx_seq_one_letter_code
_entity_poly.pdbx_strand_id
1 'polypeptide(L)'
;MSISGSLWRTGSSLAVYAFRAAQFAPYRPLARDTILASILFAPKHGPLSVEGMVHATGNLPKDSWACIIGRPGEGLPRLTELGVPHLPGPAWVDDGQSDALGKWDVVCRIARMGPIRNWDYRDELIRWHREPTEVLSVVAHSAVASSSTTDPIVHPSHVAQLVQAAIEASTDKSPDSRVHIPIRILLTHTERVVVVHVPVHRSTMAVFSPLETAYDRYRETFNDVGLSKKLTRMAVEPEVSLEPLTQLPTGRVLDTISLPGGMTFDVSVIQPLPGHVSIIVNQDSVPLPDPTLDGITMHLPDAYTQSYPTLASILLDVRDTVLSTFPLLQDAASIPTICLVGPMEHGGCSTVDNRYLCSCQADLCARVLDDSGQWDYSLPEPVLLALSVAQGLENSVAYTMWLRSQAPMSRCGGGRQDRVYELLGGETVSLFVAHPSGTCEAEARFSDTDKGRRATSVRLKKTLFELMRGEFFFPPSVITYTGRPEYDENEDYELTILYGRPDSTSPS
;
A
#
# COMPACT_ATOMS: atom_id res chain seq x y z
N MET A 1 -16.12 -26.45 2.02
CA MET A 1 -15.01 -26.41 2.99
C MET A 1 -14.77 -24.97 3.39
N SER A 2 -14.07 -24.71 4.49
CA SER A 2 -13.78 -23.33 4.93
C SER A 2 -12.35 -23.15 5.43
N ILE A 3 -11.88 -21.90 5.33
CA ILE A 3 -10.66 -21.40 5.96
C ILE A 3 -11.02 -20.12 6.72
N SER A 4 -10.64 -20.01 7.99
CA SER A 4 -10.87 -18.76 8.73
C SER A 4 -9.91 -17.67 8.25
N GLY A 5 -10.35 -16.42 8.24
CA GLY A 5 -9.52 -15.29 7.87
C GLY A 5 -10.17 -13.97 8.23
N SER A 6 -9.57 -12.91 7.72
CA SER A 6 -10.09 -11.55 7.88
C SER A 6 -9.90 -10.75 6.59
N LEU A 7 -10.83 -9.83 6.34
CA LEU A 7 -10.81 -8.91 5.22
C LEU A 7 -10.62 -7.49 5.77
N TRP A 8 -9.64 -6.79 5.22
CA TRP A 8 -9.21 -5.49 5.67
C TRP A 8 -9.24 -4.47 4.53
N ARG A 9 -9.38 -3.21 4.91
CA ARG A 9 -9.10 -2.05 4.08
C ARG A 9 -7.88 -1.31 4.63
N THR A 10 -6.99 -0.92 3.74
CA THR A 10 -5.69 -0.30 4.04
C THR A 10 -5.51 0.94 3.16
N GLY A 11 -5.52 2.14 3.74
CA GLY A 11 -5.43 3.38 2.97
C GLY A 11 -6.45 3.45 1.82
N SER A 12 -5.96 3.61 0.59
CA SER A 12 -6.77 3.62 -0.64
C SER A 12 -7.03 2.22 -1.24
N SER A 13 -6.32 1.17 -0.83
CA SER A 13 -6.53 -0.17 -1.35
C SER A 13 -7.76 -0.83 -0.73
N LEU A 14 -8.56 -1.47 -1.58
CA LEU A 14 -9.94 -1.82 -1.28
C LEU A 14 -10.12 -3.18 -0.58
N ALA A 15 -9.18 -4.13 -0.68
CA ALA A 15 -9.29 -5.43 -0.02
C ALA A 15 -7.94 -6.12 0.24
N VAL A 16 -7.60 -6.36 1.51
CA VAL A 16 -6.51 -7.24 1.94
C VAL A 16 -7.08 -8.40 2.75
N TYR A 17 -6.91 -9.62 2.25
CA TYR A 17 -7.35 -10.86 2.90
C TYR A 17 -6.19 -11.45 3.71
N ALA A 18 -6.34 -11.55 5.02
CA ALA A 18 -5.32 -12.12 5.90
C ALA A 18 -5.73 -13.51 6.41
N PHE A 19 -4.85 -14.50 6.18
CA PHE A 19 -5.03 -15.88 6.57
C PHE A 19 -3.84 -16.42 7.37
N ARG A 20 -4.04 -17.49 8.13
CA ARG A 20 -2.94 -18.14 8.85
C ARG A 20 -2.26 -19.22 8.03
N ALA A 21 -0.95 -19.31 8.14
CA ALA A 21 -0.14 -20.35 7.51
C ALA A 21 -0.60 -21.76 7.92
N ALA A 22 -0.90 -21.98 9.21
CA ALA A 22 -1.40 -23.27 9.70
C ALA A 22 -2.66 -23.79 8.99
N GLN A 23 -3.53 -22.91 8.49
CA GLN A 23 -4.77 -23.30 7.80
C GLN A 23 -4.52 -23.76 6.37
N PHE A 24 -3.45 -23.25 5.74
CA PHE A 24 -3.04 -23.66 4.40
C PHE A 24 -2.12 -24.89 4.44
N ALA A 25 -1.40 -25.12 5.54
CA ALA A 25 -0.45 -26.23 5.69
C ALA A 25 -0.97 -27.62 5.26
N PRO A 26 -2.25 -28.01 5.51
CA PRO A 26 -2.76 -29.32 5.11
C PRO A 26 -2.90 -29.55 3.59
N TYR A 27 -2.99 -28.49 2.79
CA TYR A 27 -3.27 -28.59 1.35
C TYR A 27 -2.00 -28.65 0.52
N ARG A 28 -2.04 -29.29 -0.66
CA ARG A 28 -0.91 -29.27 -1.63
C ARG A 28 -0.78 -27.88 -2.28
N PRO A 29 0.41 -27.49 -2.79
CA PRO A 29 0.63 -26.17 -3.37
C PRO A 29 -0.42 -25.72 -4.39
N LEU A 30 -0.72 -26.54 -5.40
CA LEU A 30 -1.74 -26.23 -6.41
C LEU A 30 -3.13 -26.01 -5.80
N ALA A 31 -3.50 -26.80 -4.79
CA ALA A 31 -4.78 -26.66 -4.10
C ALA A 31 -4.82 -25.35 -3.30
N ARG A 32 -3.70 -24.92 -2.68
CA ARG A 32 -3.63 -23.63 -1.97
C ARG A 32 -3.84 -22.45 -2.92
N ASP A 33 -3.19 -22.46 -4.09
CA ASP A 33 -3.35 -21.41 -5.10
C ASP A 33 -4.78 -21.38 -5.64
N THR A 34 -5.40 -22.56 -5.85
CA THR A 34 -6.78 -22.66 -6.31
C THR A 34 -7.77 -22.22 -5.23
N ILE A 35 -7.49 -22.50 -3.95
CA ILE A 35 -8.28 -21.99 -2.81
C ILE A 35 -8.19 -20.46 -2.75
N LEU A 36 -6.98 -19.90 -2.78
CA LEU A 36 -6.78 -18.45 -2.79
C LEU A 36 -7.47 -17.81 -3.99
N ALA A 37 -7.28 -18.38 -5.18
CA ALA A 37 -7.94 -17.92 -6.39
C ALA A 37 -9.45 -17.95 -6.20
N SER A 38 -10.04 -19.05 -5.72
CA SER A 38 -11.50 -19.16 -5.49
C SER A 38 -12.05 -18.14 -4.50
N ILE A 39 -11.28 -17.80 -3.46
CA ILE A 39 -11.68 -16.80 -2.46
C ILE A 39 -11.58 -15.39 -3.05
N LEU A 40 -10.48 -15.08 -3.73
CA LEU A 40 -10.24 -13.79 -4.37
C LEU A 40 -11.13 -13.60 -5.60
N PHE A 41 -11.48 -14.65 -6.33
CA PHE A 41 -12.15 -14.57 -7.61
C PHE A 41 -12.83 -15.90 -7.98
N ALA A 42 -14.06 -15.85 -8.48
CA ALA A 42 -14.72 -17.01 -9.05
C ALA A 42 -14.79 -16.86 -10.58
N PRO A 43 -13.93 -17.55 -11.34
CA PRO A 43 -14.02 -17.59 -12.78
C PRO A 43 -15.15 -18.54 -13.15
N LYS A 44 -16.38 -18.04 -13.29
CA LYS A 44 -17.40 -18.85 -13.96
C LYS A 44 -18.02 -18.20 -15.16
N HIS A 45 -18.66 -17.02 -15.10
CA HIS A 45 -19.29 -16.48 -16.30
C HIS A 45 -19.33 -14.94 -16.32
N GLY A 46 -18.57 -14.34 -17.25
CA GLY A 46 -18.66 -12.91 -17.59
C GLY A 46 -17.84 -11.95 -16.70
N PRO A 47 -17.85 -10.64 -17.01
CA PRO A 47 -17.04 -9.63 -16.32
C PRO A 47 -17.50 -9.33 -14.89
N LEU A 48 -18.52 -10.03 -14.38
CA LEU A 48 -19.07 -9.82 -13.03
C LEU A 48 -18.65 -10.97 -12.12
N SER A 49 -17.90 -10.66 -11.08
CA SER A 49 -17.47 -11.58 -10.02
C SER A 49 -18.63 -11.91 -9.05
N VAL A 50 -19.67 -12.59 -9.53
CA VAL A 50 -20.88 -12.85 -8.71
C VAL A 50 -20.62 -13.93 -7.64
N GLU A 51 -19.62 -14.79 -7.83
CA GLU A 51 -19.36 -15.96 -6.99
C GLU A 51 -18.07 -15.84 -6.12
N GLY A 52 -17.38 -14.69 -6.13
CA GLY A 52 -16.16 -14.44 -5.35
C GLY A 52 -16.21 -13.13 -4.56
N MET A 53 -15.28 -12.91 -3.61
CA MET A 53 -15.33 -11.76 -2.70
C MET A 53 -14.87 -10.44 -3.33
N VAL A 54 -14.05 -10.48 -4.39
CA VAL A 54 -13.63 -9.26 -5.09
C VAL A 54 -14.75 -8.82 -6.00
N HIS A 55 -15.24 -7.59 -5.86
CA HIS A 55 -16.26 -7.01 -6.73
C HIS A 55 -15.67 -6.62 -8.08
N ALA A 56 -16.36 -6.89 -9.18
CA ALA A 56 -15.96 -6.45 -10.51
C ALA A 56 -16.39 -5.01 -10.80
N THR A 57 -15.70 -4.04 -10.22
CA THR A 57 -15.65 -2.69 -10.81
C THR A 57 -14.27 -2.47 -11.41
N GLY A 58 -14.16 -1.68 -12.49
CA GLY A 58 -13.01 -1.66 -13.41
C GLY A 58 -11.59 -1.52 -12.80
N ASN A 59 -11.47 -1.11 -11.53
CA ASN A 59 -10.20 -0.99 -10.81
C ASN A 59 -10.01 -2.03 -9.67
N LEU A 60 -11.07 -2.69 -9.19
CA LEU A 60 -11.05 -3.57 -8.01
C LEU A 60 -10.26 -4.89 -8.15
N PRO A 61 -10.25 -5.60 -9.31
CA PRO A 61 -9.43 -6.79 -9.49
C PRO A 61 -7.93 -6.49 -9.35
N LYS A 62 -7.53 -5.23 -9.59
CA LYS A 62 -6.14 -4.81 -9.50
C LYS A 62 -5.68 -4.49 -8.06
N ASP A 63 -6.60 -4.26 -7.12
CA ASP A 63 -6.24 -3.76 -5.78
C ASP A 63 -6.56 -4.73 -4.64
N SER A 64 -6.77 -6.01 -4.98
CA SER A 64 -7.09 -7.07 -4.01
C SER A 64 -5.89 -7.97 -3.73
N TRP A 65 -5.49 -8.05 -2.47
CA TRP A 65 -4.29 -8.76 -2.03
C TRP A 65 -4.64 -9.84 -1.02
N ALA A 66 -3.96 -10.98 -1.08
CA ALA A 66 -3.98 -11.97 -0.01
C ALA A 66 -2.64 -11.97 0.71
N CYS A 67 -2.67 -12.06 2.04
CA CYS A 67 -1.50 -12.40 2.84
C CYS A 67 -1.73 -13.65 3.67
N ILE A 68 -0.71 -14.51 3.70
CA ILE A 68 -0.64 -15.64 4.61
C ILE A 68 0.43 -15.31 5.65
N ILE A 69 0.00 -15.24 6.90
CA ILE A 69 0.81 -14.84 8.04
C ILE A 69 1.06 -16.03 8.96
N GLY A 70 2.25 -16.09 9.56
CA GLY A 70 2.55 -17.12 10.55
C GLY A 70 3.81 -16.83 11.35
N ARG A 71 4.07 -17.67 12.35
CA ARG A 71 5.33 -17.69 13.09
C ARG A 71 6.44 -18.35 12.24
N PRO A 72 7.73 -18.07 12.53
CA PRO A 72 8.83 -18.78 11.90
C PRO A 72 8.65 -20.31 12.00
N GLY A 73 8.67 -21.01 10.87
CA GLY A 73 8.47 -22.46 10.81
C GLY A 73 7.03 -22.95 11.06
N GLU A 74 6.02 -22.07 11.09
CA GLU A 74 4.62 -22.48 11.25
C GLU A 74 4.18 -23.44 10.13
N GLY A 75 3.57 -24.56 10.49
CA GLY A 75 3.10 -25.58 9.54
C GLY A 75 4.17 -26.63 9.17
N LEU A 76 5.45 -26.42 9.48
CA LEU A 76 6.54 -27.37 9.18
C LEU A 76 6.32 -28.79 9.74
N PRO A 77 5.85 -28.98 11.00
CA PRO A 77 5.57 -30.32 11.52
C PRO A 77 4.51 -31.04 10.68
N ARG A 78 3.47 -30.32 10.26
CA ARG A 78 2.37 -30.86 9.45
C ARG A 78 2.80 -31.17 8.02
N LEU A 79 3.68 -30.35 7.44
CA LEU A 79 4.27 -30.61 6.12
C LEU A 79 5.15 -31.87 6.14
N THR A 80 5.92 -32.03 7.21
CA THR A 80 6.77 -33.21 7.44
C THR A 80 5.92 -34.48 7.56
N GLU A 81 4.83 -34.43 8.33
CA GLU A 81 3.84 -35.53 8.42
C GLU A 81 3.24 -35.89 7.05
N LEU A 82 3.00 -34.89 6.20
CA LEU A 82 2.39 -35.07 4.88
C LEU A 82 3.40 -35.43 3.77
N GLY A 83 4.70 -35.52 4.09
CA GLY A 83 5.76 -35.77 3.11
C GLY A 83 5.90 -34.64 2.08
N VAL A 84 5.47 -33.43 2.40
CA VAL A 84 5.59 -32.25 1.55
C VAL A 84 6.76 -31.40 2.05
N PRO A 85 7.77 -31.10 1.23
CA PRO A 85 8.99 -30.46 1.73
C PRO A 85 8.82 -28.97 2.05
N HIS A 86 7.84 -28.26 1.46
CA HIS A 86 7.73 -26.79 1.52
C HIS A 86 6.27 -26.26 1.51
N LEU A 87 6.08 -25.01 1.95
CA LEU A 87 4.83 -24.23 1.77
C LEU A 87 4.61 -23.85 0.27
N PRO A 88 3.43 -23.33 -0.20
CA PRO A 88 3.21 -23.14 -1.65
C PRO A 88 4.10 -22.04 -2.22
N GLY A 89 4.46 -22.12 -3.51
CA GLY A 89 5.24 -21.08 -4.20
C GLY A 89 6.73 -21.45 -4.37
N PRO A 90 7.60 -20.50 -4.77
CA PRO A 90 9.05 -20.71 -4.83
C PRO A 90 9.58 -21.06 -3.43
N ALA A 91 10.69 -21.78 -3.29
CA ALA A 91 11.24 -22.08 -1.96
C ALA A 91 11.37 -20.81 -1.10
N TRP A 92 10.86 -20.87 0.14
CA TRP A 92 10.78 -19.72 1.03
C TRP A 92 11.90 -19.78 2.05
N VAL A 93 12.43 -18.62 2.44
CA VAL A 93 13.55 -18.50 3.38
C VAL A 93 13.25 -19.11 4.76
N ASP A 94 11.98 -19.13 5.14
CA ASP A 94 11.52 -19.68 6.42
C ASP A 94 11.18 -21.18 6.36
N ASP A 95 11.19 -21.81 5.17
CA ASP A 95 10.93 -23.24 5.01
C ASP A 95 12.02 -24.05 5.74
N GLY A 96 11.77 -24.40 7.01
CA GLY A 96 12.67 -25.21 7.82
C GLY A 96 13.44 -24.45 8.91
N GLN A 97 13.20 -23.15 9.12
CA GLN A 97 13.90 -22.38 10.16
C GLN A 97 13.01 -22.04 11.37
N SER A 98 12.98 -22.94 12.36
CA SER A 98 12.41 -22.65 13.69
C SER A 98 13.32 -21.75 14.54
N ASP A 99 14.62 -21.80 14.28
CA ASP A 99 15.67 -21.23 15.15
C ASP A 99 15.93 -19.74 14.87
N ALA A 100 15.18 -19.14 13.96
CA ALA A 100 15.27 -17.73 13.61
C ALA A 100 14.49 -16.80 14.56
N LEU A 101 13.91 -17.33 15.65
CA LEU A 101 13.24 -16.55 16.68
C LEU A 101 14.17 -15.43 17.19
N GLY A 102 13.75 -14.18 17.05
CA GLY A 102 14.57 -13.01 17.40
C GLY A 102 15.27 -12.32 16.23
N LYS A 103 15.29 -12.90 15.02
CA LYS A 103 15.65 -12.19 13.78
C LYS A 103 14.45 -11.46 13.17
N TRP A 104 13.29 -12.10 13.20
CA TRP A 104 11.99 -11.55 12.80
C TRP A 104 10.88 -12.11 13.72
N ASP A 105 9.77 -11.39 13.80
CA ASP A 105 8.65 -11.70 14.69
C ASP A 105 7.52 -12.43 13.96
N VAL A 106 7.37 -12.16 12.66
CA VAL A 106 6.29 -12.68 11.80
C VAL A 106 6.85 -13.02 10.43
N VAL A 107 6.31 -14.07 9.83
CA VAL A 107 6.54 -14.43 8.43
C VAL A 107 5.33 -14.04 7.61
N CYS A 108 5.55 -13.38 6.47
CA CYS A 108 4.50 -12.95 5.57
C CYS A 108 4.69 -13.48 4.15
N ARG A 109 3.59 -14.01 3.59
CA ARG A 109 3.47 -14.43 2.21
C ARG A 109 2.44 -13.56 1.50
N ILE A 110 2.79 -12.95 0.36
CA ILE A 110 1.89 -12.02 -0.33
C ILE A 110 1.55 -12.54 -1.72
N ALA A 111 0.26 -12.62 -1.99
CA ALA A 111 -0.33 -13.09 -3.22
C ALA A 111 -1.31 -12.06 -3.79
N ARG A 112 -1.45 -12.06 -5.12
CA ARG A 112 -2.45 -11.30 -5.87
C ARG A 112 -2.96 -12.15 -7.01
N MET A 113 -4.17 -11.85 -7.49
CA MET A 113 -4.66 -12.41 -8.75
C MET A 113 -3.80 -11.95 -9.94
N GLY A 114 -3.41 -12.89 -10.80
CA GLY A 114 -2.80 -12.59 -12.09
C GLY A 114 -3.77 -11.86 -13.03
N PRO A 115 -3.27 -11.13 -14.05
CA PRO A 115 -4.11 -10.53 -15.07
C PRO A 115 -4.82 -11.62 -15.87
N ILE A 116 -6.14 -11.62 -15.85
CA ILE A 116 -6.97 -12.55 -16.64
C ILE A 116 -7.01 -12.02 -18.06
N ARG A 117 -6.09 -12.48 -18.92
CA ARG A 117 -6.00 -11.98 -20.30
C ARG A 117 -6.96 -12.71 -21.26
N ASN A 118 -7.23 -14.00 -21.07
CA ASN A 118 -8.04 -14.79 -22.02
C ASN A 118 -9.03 -15.78 -21.39
N TRP A 119 -9.34 -15.70 -20.09
CA TRP A 119 -10.11 -16.74 -19.37
C TRP A 119 -9.50 -18.15 -19.42
N ASP A 120 -8.37 -18.33 -20.11
CA ASP A 120 -7.58 -19.54 -20.12
C ASP A 120 -6.86 -19.70 -18.78
N TYR A 121 -7.20 -20.77 -18.06
CA TYR A 121 -6.55 -21.22 -16.81
C TYR A 121 -5.07 -21.63 -16.99
N ARG A 122 -4.43 -21.28 -18.10
CA ARG A 122 -3.04 -21.64 -18.42
C ARG A 122 -2.03 -20.64 -17.87
N ASP A 123 -2.46 -19.42 -17.54
CA ASP A 123 -1.63 -18.40 -16.89
C ASP A 123 -1.63 -18.60 -15.36
N GLU A 124 -0.55 -18.20 -14.68
CA GLU A 124 -0.45 -18.22 -13.21
C GLU A 124 -1.62 -17.44 -12.57
N LEU A 125 -2.61 -18.18 -12.03
CA LEU A 125 -3.82 -17.63 -11.41
C LEU A 125 -3.48 -16.70 -10.23
N ILE A 126 -2.50 -17.11 -9.44
CA ILE A 126 -1.95 -16.37 -8.32
C ILE A 126 -0.53 -15.95 -8.67
N ARG A 127 -0.28 -14.64 -8.62
CA ARG A 127 1.06 -14.08 -8.64
C ARG A 127 1.50 -13.82 -7.22
N TRP A 128 2.65 -14.37 -6.89
CA TRP A 128 3.29 -14.09 -5.62
C TRP A 128 4.12 -12.82 -5.75
N HIS A 129 3.85 -11.83 -4.89
CA HIS A 129 4.32 -10.45 -5.06
C HIS A 129 5.37 -10.05 -4.03
N ARG A 130 6.17 -9.04 -4.40
CA ARG A 130 7.35 -8.64 -3.64
C ARG A 130 7.05 -7.74 -2.46
N GLU A 131 6.25 -6.66 -2.56
CA GLU A 131 6.07 -5.74 -1.40
C GLU A 131 4.97 -4.65 -1.58
N PRO A 132 3.67 -4.94 -1.45
CA PRO A 132 2.68 -3.90 -1.17
C PRO A 132 2.74 -3.50 0.31
N THR A 133 3.16 -2.27 0.62
CA THR A 133 3.31 -1.84 2.03
C THR A 133 1.95 -1.77 2.75
N GLU A 134 0.86 -1.66 1.99
CA GLU A 134 -0.52 -1.78 2.47
C GLU A 134 -0.75 -3.08 3.24
N VAL A 135 -0.27 -4.20 2.68
CA VAL A 135 -0.45 -5.52 3.24
C VAL A 135 0.34 -5.68 4.53
N LEU A 136 1.51 -5.05 4.64
CA LEU A 136 2.39 -5.14 5.82
C LEU A 136 1.72 -4.56 7.07
N SER A 137 0.89 -3.53 6.91
CA SER A 137 0.13 -2.95 8.02
C SER A 137 -0.88 -3.93 8.60
N VAL A 138 -1.56 -4.70 7.75
CA VAL A 138 -2.50 -5.78 8.15
C VAL A 138 -1.75 -6.90 8.84
N VAL A 139 -0.60 -7.29 8.29
CA VAL A 139 0.22 -8.39 8.81
C VAL A 139 0.68 -8.08 10.22
N ALA A 140 1.28 -6.91 10.43
CA ALA A 140 1.77 -6.49 11.74
C ALA A 140 0.64 -6.43 12.76
N HIS A 141 -0.48 -5.79 12.40
CA HIS A 141 -1.64 -5.70 13.27
C HIS A 141 -2.21 -7.06 13.64
N SER A 142 -2.49 -7.90 12.64
CA SER A 142 -3.06 -9.24 12.83
C SER A 142 -2.16 -10.12 13.69
N ALA A 143 -0.85 -10.00 13.53
CA ALA A 143 0.12 -10.75 14.31
C ALA A 143 0.13 -10.35 15.79
N VAL A 144 0.11 -9.05 16.11
CA VAL A 144 0.04 -8.60 17.51
C VAL A 144 -1.35 -8.88 18.08
N ALA A 145 -2.42 -8.67 17.31
CA ALA A 145 -3.79 -8.93 17.75
C ALA A 145 -4.03 -10.42 18.05
N SER A 146 -3.27 -11.31 17.40
CA SER A 146 -3.31 -12.75 17.67
C SER A 146 -2.68 -13.16 19.01
N SER A 147 -1.93 -12.27 19.66
CA SER A 147 -1.23 -12.60 20.91
C SER A 147 -2.19 -13.05 22.02
N SER A 148 -3.42 -12.55 22.04
CA SER A 148 -4.45 -12.93 23.01
C SER A 148 -5.16 -14.26 22.70
N THR A 149 -4.79 -14.95 21.62
CA THR A 149 -5.41 -16.22 21.21
C THR A 149 -4.67 -17.43 21.76
N THR A 150 -5.30 -18.61 21.72
CA THR A 150 -4.72 -19.88 22.19
C THR A 150 -3.51 -20.34 21.38
N ASP A 151 -3.35 -19.86 20.15
CA ASP A 151 -2.18 -20.11 19.30
C ASP A 151 -1.70 -18.76 18.73
N PRO A 152 -0.86 -18.01 19.45
CA PRO A 152 -0.42 -16.68 19.04
C PRO A 152 0.66 -16.75 17.95
N ILE A 153 0.64 -15.79 17.00
CA ILE A 153 1.74 -15.60 16.03
C ILE A 153 2.93 -14.98 16.74
N VAL A 154 2.70 -13.87 17.46
CA VAL A 154 3.70 -13.23 18.32
C VAL A 154 3.36 -13.52 19.77
N HIS A 155 4.30 -14.11 20.50
CA HIS A 155 4.07 -14.52 21.88
C HIS A 155 3.78 -13.30 22.78
N PRO A 156 2.80 -13.37 23.71
CA PRO A 156 2.43 -12.25 24.59
C PRO A 156 3.58 -11.65 25.38
N SER A 157 4.51 -12.49 25.85
CA SER A 157 5.69 -12.01 26.59
C SER A 157 6.61 -11.13 25.73
N HIS A 158 6.70 -11.41 24.42
CA HIS A 158 7.48 -10.60 23.50
C HIS A 158 6.80 -9.26 23.24
N VAL A 159 5.48 -9.26 23.03
CA VAL A 159 4.68 -8.02 22.93
C VAL A 159 4.87 -7.16 24.19
N ALA A 160 4.79 -7.75 25.38
CA ALA A 160 4.99 -7.03 26.64
C ALA A 160 6.40 -6.41 26.76
N GLN A 161 7.45 -7.13 26.32
CA GLN A 161 8.81 -6.61 26.28
C GLN A 161 8.95 -5.41 25.33
N LEU A 162 8.37 -5.50 24.13
CA LEU A 162 8.39 -4.42 23.15
C LEU A 162 7.63 -3.19 23.66
N VAL A 163 6.47 -3.38 24.30
CA VAL A 163 5.69 -2.31 24.92
C VAL A 163 6.49 -1.64 26.02
N GLN A 164 7.14 -2.41 26.90
CA GLN A 164 7.97 -1.85 27.97
C GLN A 164 9.14 -1.02 27.42
N ALA A 165 9.86 -1.53 26.42
CA ALA A 165 10.94 -0.80 25.76
C ALA A 165 10.44 0.50 25.09
N ALA A 166 9.28 0.45 24.41
CA ALA A 166 8.67 1.63 23.80
C ALA A 166 8.21 2.66 24.83
N ILE A 167 7.72 2.21 25.99
CA ILE A 167 7.36 3.08 27.12
C ILE A 167 8.59 3.79 27.68
N GLU A 168 9.70 3.09 27.83
CA GLU A 168 10.97 3.65 28.34
C GLU A 168 11.58 4.67 27.37
N ALA A 169 11.42 4.44 26.07
CA ALA A 169 11.87 5.36 25.02
C ALA A 169 10.93 6.56 24.79
N SER A 170 9.67 6.49 25.23
CA SER A 170 8.68 7.53 24.99
C SER A 170 8.88 8.75 25.87
N THR A 171 8.82 9.95 25.25
CA THR A 171 8.78 11.23 25.96
C THR A 171 7.40 11.52 26.56
N ASP A 172 6.33 10.94 26.00
CA ASP A 172 4.97 11.06 26.50
C ASP A 172 4.72 10.05 27.64
N LYS A 173 4.51 10.59 28.84
CA LYS A 173 4.26 9.82 30.07
C LYS A 173 2.77 9.64 30.40
N SER A 174 1.85 10.09 29.55
CA SER A 174 0.42 9.93 29.78
C SER A 174 0.05 8.43 29.86
N PRO A 175 -0.81 8.02 30.81
CA PRO A 175 -1.28 6.63 30.92
C PRO A 175 -2.23 6.22 29.78
N ASP A 176 -2.91 7.21 29.18
CA ASP A 176 -3.82 7.02 28.05
C ASP A 176 -3.11 7.20 26.70
N SER A 177 -1.79 7.42 26.71
CA SER A 177 -1.03 7.51 25.46
C SER A 177 -0.81 6.15 24.82
N ARG A 178 -0.61 6.20 23.50
CA ARG A 178 -0.29 5.03 22.69
C ARG A 178 1.22 4.95 22.59
N VAL A 179 1.75 3.73 22.65
CA VAL A 179 3.13 3.46 22.28
C VAL A 179 3.13 2.65 20.99
N HIS A 180 4.11 2.94 20.13
CA HIS A 180 4.28 2.20 18.89
C HIS A 180 5.36 1.14 19.12
N ILE A 181 4.99 -0.12 18.92
CA ILE A 181 5.94 -1.23 19.04
C ILE A 181 6.42 -1.69 17.66
N PRO A 182 7.72 -1.94 17.48
CA PRO A 182 8.25 -2.41 16.21
C PRO A 182 7.97 -3.91 16.04
N ILE A 183 7.33 -4.29 14.94
CA ILE A 183 7.13 -5.69 14.53
C ILE A 183 7.96 -5.95 13.28
N ARG A 184 8.87 -6.92 13.35
CA ARG A 184 9.75 -7.32 12.26
C ARG A 184 9.09 -8.41 11.44
N ILE A 185 8.81 -8.11 10.18
CA ILE A 185 8.16 -9.02 9.24
C ILE A 185 9.22 -9.51 8.26
N LEU A 186 9.44 -10.83 8.21
CA LEU A 186 10.18 -11.44 7.12
C LEU A 186 9.26 -11.57 5.90
N LEU A 187 9.71 -10.96 4.82
CA LEU A 187 9.17 -11.12 3.48
C LEU A 187 9.97 -12.17 2.77
N THR A 188 9.45 -13.36 2.87
CA THR A 188 10.05 -14.61 2.40
C THR A 188 10.33 -14.67 0.90
N HIS A 189 9.64 -13.89 0.08
CA HIS A 189 9.93 -13.81 -1.36
C HIS A 189 11.19 -13.01 -1.67
N THR A 190 11.54 -12.05 -0.82
CA THR A 190 12.65 -11.13 -1.03
C THR A 190 13.79 -11.35 -0.03
N GLU A 191 13.57 -12.21 0.96
CA GLU A 191 14.44 -12.42 2.13
C GLU A 191 14.63 -11.15 2.97
N ARG A 192 13.80 -10.11 2.75
CA ARG A 192 13.92 -8.83 3.42
C ARG A 192 13.14 -8.82 4.72
N VAL A 193 13.68 -8.14 5.72
CA VAL A 193 12.97 -7.85 6.96
C VAL A 193 12.50 -6.40 6.91
N VAL A 194 11.19 -6.20 7.03
CA VAL A 194 10.56 -4.88 7.14
C VAL A 194 10.07 -4.68 8.57
N VAL A 195 10.20 -3.47 9.08
CA VAL A 195 9.71 -3.12 10.42
C VAL A 195 8.40 -2.37 10.28
N VAL A 196 7.38 -2.77 11.03
CA VAL A 196 6.10 -2.07 11.07
C VAL A 196 5.79 -1.70 12.50
N HIS A 197 5.56 -0.41 12.73
CA HIS A 197 5.25 0.11 14.05
C HIS A 197 3.75 0.06 14.30
N VAL A 198 3.34 -0.75 15.28
CA VAL A 198 1.94 -1.00 15.62
C VAL A 198 1.56 -0.22 16.88
N PRO A 199 0.47 0.56 16.88
CA PRO A 199 0.02 1.26 18.07
C PRO A 199 -0.62 0.29 19.07
N VAL A 200 -0.12 0.33 20.30
CA VAL A 200 -0.61 -0.47 21.42
C VAL A 200 -0.95 0.47 22.58
N HIS A 201 -2.04 0.16 23.28
CA HIS A 201 -2.44 0.92 24.45
C HIS A 201 -1.46 0.67 25.60
N ARG A 202 -0.91 1.73 26.19
CA ARG A 202 0.12 1.64 27.23
C ARG A 202 -0.33 0.82 28.44
N SER A 203 -1.54 1.05 28.93
CA SER A 203 -2.04 0.40 30.15
C SER A 203 -2.61 -1.01 29.94
N THR A 204 -3.33 -1.26 28.85
CA THR A 204 -3.98 -2.56 28.61
C THR A 204 -3.12 -3.53 27.80
N MET A 205 -2.05 -3.03 27.17
CA MET A 205 -1.24 -3.76 26.18
C MET A 205 -2.06 -4.32 25.01
N ALA A 206 -3.33 -3.92 24.89
CA ALA A 206 -4.18 -4.31 23.80
C ALA A 206 -3.75 -3.56 22.54
N VAL A 207 -3.67 -4.28 21.43
CA VAL A 207 -3.55 -3.64 20.13
C VAL A 207 -4.73 -2.71 19.95
N PHE A 208 -4.46 -1.50 19.50
CA PHE A 208 -5.54 -0.55 19.26
C PHE A 208 -6.51 -1.12 18.22
N SER A 209 -7.73 -1.45 18.65
CA SER A 209 -8.79 -1.88 17.77
C SER A 209 -9.74 -0.69 17.55
N PRO A 210 -9.84 -0.15 16.33
CA PRO A 210 -10.75 0.97 16.05
C PRO A 210 -12.23 0.61 16.31
N LEU A 211 -12.56 -0.69 16.38
CA LEU A 211 -13.90 -1.19 16.70
C LEU A 211 -14.25 -1.09 18.19
N GLU A 212 -13.28 -1.15 19.10
CA GLU A 212 -13.52 -1.08 20.55
C GLU A 212 -13.66 0.38 21.06
N THR A 213 -13.05 1.33 20.37
CA THR A 213 -13.21 2.77 20.65
C THR A 213 -14.37 3.39 19.87
N ALA A 214 -15.55 2.77 19.97
CA ALA A 214 -16.75 3.29 19.36
C ALA A 214 -17.25 4.55 20.12
N TYR A 215 -17.39 5.63 19.34
CA TYR A 215 -18.41 6.69 19.41
C TYR A 215 -18.13 8.07 20.04
N ASP A 216 -17.38 8.25 21.13
CA ASP A 216 -17.48 9.53 21.87
C ASP A 216 -16.33 10.55 21.73
N ARG A 217 -15.13 10.19 21.27
CA ARG A 217 -14.03 11.15 21.16
C ARG A 217 -13.16 10.84 19.95
N TYR A 218 -12.72 11.89 19.26
CA TYR A 218 -11.92 11.89 18.01
C TYR A 218 -12.74 11.94 16.72
N ARG A 219 -13.44 13.06 16.59
CA ARG A 219 -14.05 13.56 15.36
C ARG A 219 -13.07 14.36 14.50
N GLU A 220 -11.78 14.39 14.86
CA GLU A 220 -10.77 15.29 14.30
C GLU A 220 -9.46 14.55 14.04
N THR A 221 -8.87 14.83 12.87
CA THR A 221 -7.54 14.43 12.37
C THR A 221 -7.31 12.94 12.10
N PHE A 222 -7.72 12.47 10.92
CA PHE A 222 -6.89 11.78 9.90
C PHE A 222 -7.80 11.49 8.70
N ASN A 223 -7.42 11.98 7.52
CA ASN A 223 -8.36 12.22 6.43
C ASN A 223 -7.91 11.52 5.13
N ASP A 224 -7.74 10.20 5.18
CA ASP A 224 -7.68 9.36 3.97
C ASP A 224 -9.06 9.24 3.29
N VAL A 225 -8.99 9.26 1.97
CA VAL A 225 -9.95 9.16 0.87
C VAL A 225 -11.29 8.41 1.11
N GLY A 226 -12.39 9.07 0.73
CA GLY A 226 -13.60 8.40 0.20
C GLY A 226 -14.55 7.70 1.18
N LEU A 227 -14.39 7.90 2.49
CA LEU A 227 -15.31 7.33 3.50
C LEU A 227 -16.31 8.39 3.98
N SER A 228 -17.58 8.22 3.62
CA SER A 228 -18.70 9.12 3.93
C SER A 228 -19.05 9.21 5.43
N LYS A 229 -18.39 8.42 6.29
CA LYS A 229 -18.54 8.45 7.75
C LYS A 229 -17.18 8.57 8.43
N LYS A 230 -17.10 9.45 9.42
CA LYS A 230 -15.94 9.59 10.33
C LYS A 230 -15.80 8.34 11.19
N LEU A 231 -15.19 7.30 10.63
CA LEU A 231 -14.78 6.10 11.36
C LEU A 231 -13.47 6.39 12.08
N THR A 232 -13.34 5.97 13.35
CA THR A 232 -12.07 5.99 14.09
C THR A 232 -11.07 5.08 13.37
N ARG A 233 -9.87 5.59 13.06
CA ARG A 233 -8.87 4.89 12.24
C ARG A 233 -7.67 4.53 13.08
N MET A 234 -7.09 3.35 12.84
CA MET A 234 -5.79 3.02 13.39
C MET A 234 -4.69 3.47 12.42
N ALA A 235 -3.70 4.19 12.92
CA ALA A 235 -2.48 4.51 12.18
C ALA A 235 -1.42 3.44 12.45
N VAL A 236 -0.97 2.74 11.42
CA VAL A 236 0.18 1.83 11.46
C VAL A 236 1.27 2.45 10.61
N GLU A 237 2.52 2.33 11.06
CA GLU A 237 3.66 3.00 10.44
C GLU A 237 4.68 1.98 9.91
N PRO A 238 4.50 1.42 8.69
CA PRO A 238 5.53 0.63 8.06
C PRO A 238 6.78 1.48 7.79
N GLU A 239 7.92 1.01 8.28
CA GLU A 239 9.26 1.56 8.05
C GLU A 239 10.02 0.67 7.06
N VAL A 240 10.31 1.23 5.89
CA VAL A 240 11.09 0.54 4.85
C VAL A 240 12.52 1.06 4.86
N SER A 241 13.47 0.16 5.09
CA SER A 241 14.90 0.46 4.96
C SER A 241 15.27 0.62 3.49
N LEU A 242 15.97 1.71 3.19
CA LEU A 242 16.39 2.05 1.84
C LEU A 242 17.87 1.79 1.65
N GLU A 243 18.26 1.41 0.44
CA GLU A 243 19.66 1.39 0.05
C GLU A 243 20.06 2.79 -0.43
N PRO A 244 20.95 3.51 0.29
CA PRO A 244 21.26 4.92 -0.01
C PRO A 244 21.79 5.15 -1.43
N LEU A 245 22.47 4.15 -2.01
CA LEU A 245 23.12 4.27 -3.30
C LEU A 245 22.18 4.11 -4.50
N THR A 246 21.01 3.48 -4.32
CA THR A 246 20.09 3.17 -5.41
C THR A 246 18.98 4.21 -5.58
N GLN A 247 18.89 5.20 -4.67
CA GLN A 247 17.79 6.18 -4.63
C GLN A 247 17.77 7.14 -5.83
N LEU A 248 18.93 7.42 -6.40
CA LEU A 248 19.12 8.33 -7.53
C LEU A 248 19.60 7.51 -8.73
N PRO A 249 18.69 6.88 -9.50
CA PRO A 249 19.09 6.01 -10.61
C PRO A 249 19.84 6.76 -11.73
N THR A 250 19.65 8.08 -11.86
CA THR A 250 20.42 8.94 -12.78
C THR A 250 21.76 9.40 -12.18
N GLY A 251 21.98 9.15 -10.88
CA GLY A 251 23.10 9.66 -10.11
C GLY A 251 22.98 11.13 -9.70
N ARG A 252 21.87 11.81 -10.05
CA ARG A 252 21.65 13.25 -9.80
C ARG A 252 20.32 13.47 -9.08
N VAL A 253 20.24 14.55 -8.31
CA VAL A 253 19.02 14.95 -7.60
C VAL A 253 18.04 15.67 -8.55
N LEU A 254 18.58 16.40 -9.52
CA LEU A 254 17.85 17.16 -10.52
C LEU A 254 18.47 16.90 -11.90
N ASP A 255 17.63 16.58 -12.87
CA ASP A 255 17.96 16.40 -14.27
C ASP A 255 17.12 17.37 -15.12
N THR A 256 17.63 17.77 -16.28
CA THR A 256 16.89 18.60 -17.23
C THR A 256 16.64 17.79 -18.50
N ILE A 257 15.37 17.66 -18.87
CA ILE A 257 14.91 16.88 -20.03
C ILE A 257 14.39 17.83 -21.09
N SER A 258 14.84 17.64 -22.33
CA SER A 258 14.40 18.46 -23.48
C SER A 258 13.50 17.63 -24.39
N LEU A 259 12.27 18.07 -24.61
CA LEU A 259 11.33 17.43 -25.54
C LEU A 259 11.57 17.89 -26.99
N PRO A 260 11.16 17.07 -27.99
CA PRO A 260 11.04 17.52 -29.37
C PRO A 260 10.12 18.75 -29.45
N GLY A 261 10.66 19.90 -29.88
CA GLY A 261 9.95 21.19 -29.85
C GLY A 261 10.60 22.24 -28.94
N GLY A 262 11.68 21.90 -28.24
CA GLY A 262 12.51 22.85 -27.48
C GLY A 262 12.01 23.16 -26.07
N MET A 263 10.95 22.49 -25.61
CA MET A 263 10.50 22.59 -24.23
C MET A 263 11.46 21.84 -23.30
N THR A 264 11.82 22.46 -22.18
CA THR A 264 12.74 21.90 -21.18
C THR A 264 12.04 21.74 -19.84
N PHE A 265 12.23 20.59 -19.21
CA PHE A 265 11.62 20.23 -17.94
C PHE A 265 12.71 19.88 -16.94
N ASP A 266 12.63 20.47 -15.75
CA ASP A 266 13.42 20.03 -14.62
C ASP A 266 12.68 18.88 -13.93
N VAL A 267 13.37 17.75 -13.77
CA VAL A 267 12.82 16.51 -13.22
C VAL A 267 13.73 15.95 -12.13
N SER A 268 13.12 15.36 -11.10
CA SER A 268 13.81 14.51 -10.15
C SER A 268 13.40 13.07 -10.38
N VAL A 269 14.34 12.21 -10.74
CA VAL A 269 14.10 10.78 -10.92
C VAL A 269 14.51 10.05 -9.66
N ILE A 270 13.54 9.53 -8.90
CA ILE A 270 13.75 8.93 -7.59
C ILE A 270 13.30 7.47 -7.60
N GLN A 271 14.14 6.59 -7.05
CA GLN A 271 13.81 5.19 -6.85
C GLN A 271 13.73 4.90 -5.34
N PRO A 272 12.54 5.09 -4.73
CA PRO A 272 12.40 4.85 -3.29
C PRO A 272 12.45 3.37 -2.94
N LEU A 273 12.08 2.47 -3.86
CA LEU A 273 12.09 1.02 -3.65
C LEU A 273 12.69 0.30 -4.86
N PRO A 274 13.31 -0.89 -4.69
CA PRO A 274 13.79 -1.68 -5.82
C PRO A 274 12.69 -1.91 -6.88
N GLY A 275 12.98 -1.49 -8.13
CA GLY A 275 12.06 -1.69 -9.26
C GLY A 275 10.90 -0.69 -9.36
N HIS A 276 10.79 0.28 -8.44
CA HIS A 276 9.81 1.37 -8.50
C HIS A 276 10.51 2.70 -8.68
N VAL A 277 10.32 3.32 -9.84
CA VAL A 277 10.90 4.62 -10.19
C VAL A 277 9.77 5.64 -10.35
N SER A 278 9.96 6.82 -9.77
CA SER A 278 9.06 7.95 -9.92
C SER A 278 9.81 9.13 -10.53
N ILE A 279 9.24 9.68 -11.60
CA ILE A 279 9.71 10.89 -12.27
C ILE A 279 8.87 12.05 -11.73
N ILE A 280 9.49 12.97 -11.02
CA ILE A 280 8.81 14.10 -10.37
C ILE A 280 9.07 15.35 -11.22
N VAL A 281 8.01 15.99 -11.70
CA VAL A 281 8.06 17.14 -12.61
C VAL A 281 7.48 18.37 -11.92
N ASN A 282 8.14 19.52 -12.07
CA ASN A 282 7.63 20.79 -11.58
C ASN A 282 6.41 21.24 -12.42
N GLN A 283 5.30 21.59 -11.76
CA GLN A 283 4.14 22.19 -12.44
C GLN A 283 4.49 23.43 -13.26
N ASP A 284 5.43 24.26 -12.81
CA ASP A 284 5.73 25.53 -13.49
C ASP A 284 6.46 25.31 -14.82
N SER A 285 7.08 24.14 -15.00
CA SER A 285 7.74 23.78 -16.25
C SER A 285 6.74 23.33 -17.32
N VAL A 286 5.47 23.15 -16.96
CA VAL A 286 4.44 22.65 -17.87
C VAL A 286 3.63 23.80 -18.46
N PRO A 287 3.56 23.92 -19.80
CA PRO A 287 2.77 24.97 -20.42
C PRO A 287 1.28 24.76 -20.13
N LEU A 288 0.66 25.75 -19.49
CA LEU A 288 -0.77 25.73 -19.21
C LEU A 288 -1.56 26.16 -20.46
N PRO A 289 -2.67 25.48 -20.80
CA PRO A 289 -3.49 25.85 -21.95
C PRO A 289 -4.14 27.23 -21.80
N ASP A 290 -4.36 27.67 -20.56
CA ASP A 290 -4.87 28.99 -20.22
C ASP A 290 -3.96 29.61 -19.15
N PRO A 291 -3.26 30.72 -19.45
CA PRO A 291 -2.42 31.42 -18.48
C PRO A 291 -3.22 32.05 -17.32
N THR A 292 -4.56 32.08 -17.39
CA THR A 292 -5.40 32.45 -16.24
C THR A 292 -5.64 31.30 -15.27
N LEU A 293 -5.28 30.06 -15.64
CA LEU A 293 -5.25 28.88 -14.77
C LEU A 293 -3.88 28.68 -14.11
N ASP A 294 -2.99 29.67 -14.17
CA ASP A 294 -1.68 29.63 -13.52
C ASP A 294 -1.82 29.34 -12.02
N GLY A 295 -1.22 28.23 -11.57
CA GLY A 295 -1.37 27.71 -10.21
C GLY A 295 -2.58 26.80 -9.93
N ILE A 296 -3.59 26.79 -10.82
CA ILE A 296 -4.88 26.10 -10.56
C ILE A 296 -4.87 24.64 -11.04
N THR A 297 -3.99 24.22 -11.95
CA THR A 297 -3.99 22.84 -12.51
C THR A 297 -3.89 21.73 -11.46
N MET A 298 -3.19 21.98 -10.35
CA MET A 298 -3.09 21.05 -9.21
C MET A 298 -4.33 21.05 -8.30
N HIS A 299 -5.23 22.02 -8.49
CA HIS A 299 -6.42 22.29 -7.70
C HIS A 299 -7.72 22.07 -8.51
N LEU A 300 -7.59 21.82 -9.81
CA LEU A 300 -8.72 21.46 -10.67
C LEU A 300 -9.28 20.09 -10.25
N PRO A 301 -10.61 19.94 -10.19
CA PRO A 301 -11.27 18.65 -10.02
C PRO A 301 -10.88 17.68 -11.15
N ASP A 302 -10.92 16.37 -10.89
CA ASP A 302 -10.52 15.34 -11.87
C ASP A 302 -11.26 15.45 -13.22
N ALA A 303 -12.52 15.89 -13.21
CA ALA A 303 -13.28 16.13 -14.44
C ALA A 303 -12.64 17.19 -15.34
N TYR A 304 -11.95 18.18 -14.76
CA TYR A 304 -11.22 19.21 -15.49
C TYR A 304 -9.85 18.72 -15.94
N THR A 305 -9.06 18.04 -15.11
CA THR A 305 -7.74 17.51 -15.52
C THR A 305 -7.86 16.43 -16.60
N GLN A 306 -8.90 15.60 -16.56
CA GLN A 306 -9.23 14.65 -17.64
C GLN A 306 -9.63 15.34 -18.95
N SER A 307 -10.12 16.58 -18.90
CA SER A 307 -10.48 17.36 -20.08
C SER A 307 -9.29 18.02 -20.80
N TYR A 308 -8.07 17.89 -20.26
CA TYR A 308 -6.82 18.37 -20.86
C TYR A 308 -5.92 17.21 -21.33
N PRO A 309 -6.28 16.49 -22.42
CA PRO A 309 -5.50 15.35 -22.91
C PRO A 309 -4.07 15.74 -23.31
N THR A 310 -3.83 17.01 -23.67
CA THR A 310 -2.51 17.53 -24.02
C THR A 310 -1.54 17.50 -22.84
N LEU A 311 -2.00 17.77 -21.61
CA LEU A 311 -1.17 17.72 -20.41
C LEU A 311 -0.67 16.29 -20.15
N ALA A 312 -1.57 15.32 -20.23
CA ALA A 312 -1.21 13.91 -20.06
C ALA A 312 -0.21 13.48 -21.14
N SER A 313 -0.43 13.86 -22.40
CA SER A 313 0.50 13.58 -23.50
C SER A 313 1.89 14.15 -23.24
N ILE A 314 2.00 15.43 -22.84
CA ILE A 314 3.29 16.08 -22.56
C ILE A 314 4.04 15.34 -21.44
N LEU A 315 3.34 14.97 -20.36
CA LEU A 315 3.96 14.23 -19.26
C LEU A 315 4.42 12.83 -19.71
N LEU A 316 3.64 12.15 -20.55
CA LEU A 316 4.05 10.87 -21.13
C LEU A 316 5.28 11.04 -22.05
N ASP A 317 5.34 12.11 -22.84
CA ASP A 317 6.52 12.43 -23.66
C ASP A 317 7.75 12.69 -22.78
N VAL A 318 7.60 13.36 -21.62
CA VAL A 318 8.68 13.53 -20.63
C VAL A 318 9.12 12.16 -20.10
N ARG A 319 8.19 11.31 -19.69
CA ARG A 319 8.50 9.95 -19.20
C ARG A 319 9.28 9.15 -20.23
N ASP A 320 8.82 9.13 -21.47
CA ASP A 320 9.41 8.36 -22.56
C ASP A 320 10.79 8.93 -22.96
N THR A 321 10.97 10.26 -22.87
CA THR A 321 12.27 10.92 -23.04
C THR A 321 13.24 10.59 -21.91
N VAL A 322 12.79 10.55 -20.65
CA VAL A 322 13.60 10.10 -19.51
C VAL A 322 14.05 8.65 -19.71
N LEU A 323 13.12 7.76 -20.07
CA LEU A 323 13.41 6.35 -20.32
C LEU A 323 14.42 6.14 -21.45
N SER A 324 14.32 6.91 -22.53
CA SER A 324 15.29 6.86 -23.63
C SER A 324 16.65 7.47 -23.26
N THR A 325 16.67 8.51 -22.43
CA THR A 325 17.90 9.17 -21.95
C THR A 325 18.67 8.30 -20.95
N PHE A 326 17.97 7.54 -20.12
CA PHE A 326 18.55 6.69 -19.08
C PHE A 326 18.15 5.22 -19.28
N PRO A 327 18.89 4.46 -20.12
CA PRO A 327 18.54 3.08 -20.45
C PRO A 327 18.42 2.15 -19.24
N LEU A 328 19.15 2.41 -18.15
CA LEU A 328 19.06 1.63 -16.90
C LEU A 328 17.65 1.64 -16.28
N LEU A 329 16.83 2.65 -16.61
CA LEU A 329 15.43 2.73 -16.17
C LEU A 329 14.50 1.84 -17.00
N GLN A 330 14.90 1.42 -18.20
CA GLN A 330 14.10 0.55 -19.07
C GLN A 330 14.06 -0.89 -18.54
N ASP A 331 15.11 -1.31 -17.83
CA ASP A 331 15.22 -2.63 -17.20
C ASP A 331 14.48 -2.71 -15.85
N ALA A 332 13.81 -1.63 -15.43
CA ALA A 332 13.02 -1.62 -14.21
C ALA A 332 11.83 -2.60 -14.30
N ALA A 333 11.52 -3.26 -13.19
CA ALA A 333 10.42 -4.23 -13.11
C ALA A 333 9.03 -3.61 -13.37
N SER A 334 8.91 -2.28 -13.27
CA SER A 334 7.70 -1.52 -13.56
C SER A 334 8.03 -0.27 -14.38
N ILE A 335 7.08 0.13 -15.23
CA ILE A 335 7.18 1.39 -15.98
C ILE A 335 7.22 2.54 -14.96
N PRO A 336 8.16 3.48 -15.04
CA PRO A 336 8.23 4.60 -14.11
C PRO A 336 6.93 5.41 -14.09
N THR A 337 6.40 5.64 -12.90
CA THR A 337 5.27 6.57 -12.69
C THR A 337 5.74 8.00 -12.90
N ILE A 338 4.92 8.87 -13.48
CA ILE A 338 5.22 10.30 -13.56
C ILE A 338 4.28 11.09 -12.65
N CYS A 339 4.88 11.95 -11.83
CA CYS A 339 4.19 12.75 -10.83
C CYS A 339 4.43 14.24 -11.11
N LEU A 340 3.34 14.97 -11.30
CA LEU A 340 3.36 16.42 -11.34
C LEU A 340 3.23 16.96 -9.92
N VAL A 341 4.10 17.91 -9.54
CA VAL A 341 4.06 18.53 -8.20
C VAL A 341 4.02 20.04 -8.27
N GLY A 342 3.32 20.64 -7.31
CA GLY A 342 3.20 22.09 -7.15
C GLY A 342 3.18 22.51 -5.69
N PRO A 343 3.39 23.81 -5.40
CA PRO A 343 3.27 24.33 -4.05
C PRO A 343 1.81 24.30 -3.59
N MET A 344 1.60 24.24 -2.29
CA MET A 344 0.28 24.41 -1.70
C MET A 344 -0.04 25.91 -1.64
N GLU A 345 -0.94 26.40 -2.49
CA GLU A 345 -1.28 27.81 -2.55
C GLU A 345 -1.98 28.32 -1.29
N HIS A 346 -1.85 29.62 -1.00
CA HIS A 346 -2.48 30.27 0.15
C HIS A 346 -4.01 30.09 0.18
N GLY A 347 -4.63 29.92 -0.99
CA GLY A 347 -6.06 29.72 -1.17
C GLY A 347 -6.53 28.29 -0.88
N GLY A 348 -5.63 27.35 -0.56
CA GLY A 348 -6.00 25.95 -0.36
C GLY A 348 -6.36 25.23 -1.67
N CYS A 349 -6.93 24.02 -1.57
CA CYS A 349 -7.40 23.28 -2.74
C CYS A 349 -8.64 22.44 -2.45
N SER A 350 -9.36 22.03 -3.49
CA SER A 350 -10.53 21.16 -3.36
C SER A 350 -10.19 19.74 -3.81
N THR A 351 -10.66 18.76 -3.06
CA THR A 351 -10.62 17.35 -3.43
C THR A 351 -11.78 16.98 -4.37
N VAL A 352 -11.71 15.78 -4.95
CA VAL A 352 -12.73 15.21 -5.86
C VAL A 352 -14.11 15.04 -5.21
N ASP A 353 -14.15 14.87 -3.88
CA ASP A 353 -15.39 14.82 -3.09
C ASP A 353 -15.83 16.22 -2.60
N ASN A 354 -15.31 17.29 -3.20
CA ASN A 354 -15.56 18.70 -2.88
C ASN A 354 -15.19 19.09 -1.44
N ARG A 355 -14.24 18.38 -0.82
CA ARG A 355 -13.68 18.80 0.47
C ARG A 355 -12.61 19.85 0.25
N TYR A 356 -12.71 20.95 0.98
CA TYR A 356 -11.68 21.98 0.98
C TYR A 356 -10.51 21.60 1.90
N LEU A 357 -9.30 21.75 1.40
CA LEU A 357 -8.03 21.59 2.11
C LEU A 357 -7.39 22.97 2.30
N CYS A 358 -7.14 23.38 3.55
CA CYS A 358 -6.38 24.61 3.82
C CYS A 358 -4.91 24.44 3.41
N SER A 359 -4.25 25.55 3.09
CA SER A 359 -2.79 25.62 2.89
C SER A 359 -1.95 25.13 4.09
N CYS A 360 -2.59 25.01 5.26
CA CYS A 360 -2.00 24.48 6.48
C CYS A 360 -2.01 22.95 6.60
N GLN A 361 -2.77 22.25 5.76
CA GLN A 361 -2.97 20.80 5.85
C GLN A 361 -2.00 19.98 4.99
N ALA A 362 -1.29 20.62 4.08
CA ALA A 362 -0.32 19.98 3.20
C ALA A 362 0.86 20.91 2.94
N ASP A 363 1.98 20.29 2.60
CA ASP A 363 3.24 20.95 2.32
C ASP A 363 3.47 21.13 0.81
N LEU A 364 2.87 20.27 -0.02
CA LEU A 364 2.82 20.39 -1.47
C LEU A 364 1.58 19.67 -2.04
N CYS A 365 1.28 19.92 -3.32
CA CYS A 365 0.28 19.19 -4.07
C CYS A 365 0.93 18.21 -5.05
N ALA A 366 0.29 17.06 -5.28
CA ALA A 366 0.72 16.06 -6.24
C ALA A 366 -0.44 15.54 -7.11
N ARG A 367 -0.11 15.18 -8.35
CA ARG A 367 -0.95 14.46 -9.32
C ARG A 367 -0.10 13.41 -10.01
N VAL A 368 -0.66 12.24 -10.28
CA VAL A 368 0.10 11.12 -10.86
C VAL A 368 -0.59 10.60 -12.10
N LEU A 369 0.20 10.33 -13.13
CA LEU A 369 -0.21 9.45 -14.22
C LEU A 369 0.34 8.06 -13.95
N ASP A 370 -0.54 7.08 -14.02
CA ASP A 370 -0.17 5.68 -13.89
C ASP A 370 0.56 5.17 -15.14
N ASP A 371 0.91 3.88 -15.13
CA ASP A 371 1.58 3.22 -16.26
C ASP A 371 0.75 3.28 -17.55
N SER A 372 -0.58 3.26 -17.43
CA SER A 372 -1.54 3.36 -18.53
C SER A 372 -1.76 4.79 -19.04
N GLY A 373 -1.13 5.79 -18.41
CA GLY A 373 -1.28 7.20 -18.75
C GLY A 373 -2.61 7.81 -18.33
N GLN A 374 -3.30 7.18 -17.37
CA GLN A 374 -4.50 7.72 -16.75
C GLN A 374 -4.15 8.45 -15.46
N TRP A 375 -4.91 9.51 -15.15
CA TRP A 375 -4.77 10.20 -13.88
C TRP A 375 -5.22 9.30 -12.73
N ASP A 376 -4.33 9.10 -11.76
CA ASP A 376 -4.68 8.40 -10.53
C ASP A 376 -5.60 9.28 -9.66
N TYR A 377 -6.67 8.69 -9.15
CA TYR A 377 -7.61 9.38 -8.25
C TYR A 377 -6.99 9.64 -6.86
N SER A 378 -5.92 8.92 -6.51
CA SER A 378 -5.19 8.96 -5.25
C SER A 378 -3.70 9.30 -5.50
N LEU A 379 -2.86 9.05 -4.51
CA LEU A 379 -1.41 9.09 -4.64
C LEU A 379 -0.84 7.68 -4.36
N PRO A 380 -0.26 7.00 -5.35
CA PRO A 380 0.38 5.71 -5.15
C PRO A 380 1.49 5.79 -4.09
N GLU A 381 1.59 4.77 -3.24
CA GLU A 381 2.57 4.77 -2.15
C GLU A 381 4.02 4.91 -2.62
N PRO A 382 4.46 4.22 -3.70
CA PRO A 382 5.83 4.42 -4.20
C PRO A 382 6.08 5.87 -4.57
N VAL A 383 5.09 6.59 -5.11
CA VAL A 383 5.23 8.02 -5.41
C VAL A 383 5.33 8.84 -4.13
N LEU A 384 4.50 8.55 -3.11
CA LEU A 384 4.58 9.24 -1.82
C LEU A 384 5.96 9.05 -1.15
N LEU A 385 6.51 7.84 -1.21
CA LEU A 385 7.86 7.55 -0.74
C LEU A 385 8.92 8.29 -1.56
N ALA A 386 8.77 8.35 -2.89
CA ALA A 386 9.67 9.12 -3.74
C ALA A 386 9.64 10.61 -3.40
N LEU A 387 8.45 11.16 -3.12
CA LEU A 387 8.28 12.56 -2.75
C LEU A 387 8.91 12.88 -1.38
N SER A 388 8.78 12.00 -0.38
CA SER A 388 9.41 12.23 0.93
C SER A 388 10.94 12.16 0.85
N VAL A 389 11.49 11.23 0.06
CA VAL A 389 12.92 11.17 -0.24
C VAL A 389 13.35 12.43 -0.99
N ALA A 390 12.63 12.82 -2.06
CA ALA A 390 12.94 14.01 -2.83
C ALA A 390 12.93 15.27 -1.96
N GLN A 391 11.93 15.45 -1.09
CA GLN A 391 11.83 16.62 -0.22
C GLN A 391 13.07 16.80 0.66
N GLY A 392 13.68 15.72 1.16
CA GLY A 392 14.90 15.83 1.97
C GLY A 392 16.20 15.96 1.16
N LEU A 393 16.14 15.90 -0.17
CA LEU A 393 17.28 16.10 -1.07
C LEU A 393 17.27 17.53 -1.62
N GLU A 394 18.27 18.31 -1.22
CA GLU A 394 18.42 19.71 -1.64
C GLU A 394 18.46 19.83 -3.17
N ASN A 395 17.77 20.83 -3.71
CA ASN A 395 17.58 21.11 -5.14
C ASN A 395 16.72 20.10 -5.90
N SER A 396 16.09 19.12 -5.25
CA SER A 396 15.07 18.33 -5.93
C SER A 396 13.86 19.19 -6.30
N VAL A 397 13.06 18.70 -7.24
CA VAL A 397 11.79 19.33 -7.61
C VAL A 397 10.87 19.46 -6.38
N ALA A 398 10.72 18.37 -5.59
CA ALA A 398 9.84 18.38 -4.42
C ALA A 398 10.35 19.31 -3.31
N TYR A 399 11.67 19.38 -3.08
CA TYR A 399 12.28 20.32 -2.13
C TYR A 399 12.01 21.77 -2.54
N THR A 400 12.17 22.07 -3.84
CA THR A 400 11.92 23.42 -4.38
C THR A 400 10.45 23.83 -4.23
N MET A 401 9.51 22.92 -4.53
CA MET A 401 8.09 23.18 -4.35
C MET A 401 7.72 23.36 -2.88
N TRP A 402 8.28 22.52 -2.01
CA TRP A 402 8.12 22.64 -0.57
C TRP A 402 8.57 24.01 -0.05
N LEU A 403 9.77 24.47 -0.42
CA LEU A 403 10.30 25.78 -0.02
C LEU A 403 9.36 26.92 -0.44
N ARG A 404 8.77 26.84 -1.64
CA ARG A 404 7.81 27.84 -2.12
C ARG A 404 6.51 27.84 -1.32
N SER A 405 6.03 26.68 -0.90
CA SER A 405 4.87 26.58 0.01
C SER A 405 5.12 27.20 1.40
N GLN A 406 6.39 27.40 1.80
CA GLN A 406 6.77 27.97 3.10
C GLN A 406 6.89 29.51 3.12
N ALA A 407 6.80 30.19 1.98
CA ALA A 407 6.83 31.67 1.93
C ALA A 407 5.65 32.29 2.73
N PRO A 408 5.84 33.46 3.37
CA PRO A 408 5.56 33.69 4.78
C PRO A 408 4.06 33.60 5.15
N MET A 409 3.61 32.42 5.59
CA MET A 409 2.31 32.24 6.23
C MET A 409 2.43 32.33 7.75
N SER A 410 1.99 33.45 8.34
CA SER A 410 2.03 33.69 9.79
C SER A 410 0.75 33.31 10.56
N ARG A 411 -0.21 32.56 10.01
CA ARG A 411 -1.60 32.60 10.54
C ARG A 411 -2.30 31.31 10.96
N CYS A 412 -1.66 30.14 10.91
CA CYS A 412 -2.27 28.92 11.46
C CYS A 412 -1.37 28.31 12.53
N GLY A 413 -1.63 28.72 13.79
CA GLY A 413 -1.11 28.24 15.07
C GLY A 413 0.09 27.26 15.11
N GLY A 414 1.15 27.71 15.81
CA GLY A 414 2.25 26.97 16.44
C GLY A 414 2.42 25.49 16.11
N GLY A 415 3.35 25.18 15.20
CA GLY A 415 3.79 23.81 14.91
C GLY A 415 4.67 23.67 13.66
N ARG A 416 4.73 24.71 12.80
CA ARG A 416 5.48 24.66 11.53
C ARG A 416 6.92 25.18 11.59
N GLN A 417 7.29 26.02 12.57
CA GLN A 417 8.66 26.54 12.67
C GLN A 417 9.68 25.47 13.08
N ASP A 418 9.31 24.48 13.88
CA ASP A 418 10.20 23.37 14.27
C ASP A 418 10.58 22.46 13.07
N ARG A 419 9.69 22.34 12.08
CA ARG A 419 9.89 21.49 10.88
C ARG A 419 10.95 22.02 9.91
N VAL A 420 11.15 23.35 9.85
CA VAL A 420 12.21 23.96 9.01
C VAL A 420 13.60 23.67 9.62
N TYR A 421 13.71 23.60 10.95
CA TYR A 421 14.94 23.20 11.63
C TYR A 421 15.23 21.71 11.47
N GLU A 422 14.21 20.84 11.45
CA GLU A 422 14.37 19.40 11.16
C GLU A 422 14.90 19.14 9.74
N LEU A 423 14.55 19.95 8.73
CA LEU A 423 15.08 19.78 7.37
C LEU A 423 16.52 20.29 7.20
N LEU A 424 16.90 21.38 7.88
CA LEU A 424 18.22 21.99 7.75
C LEU A 424 19.30 21.34 8.63
N GLY A 425 18.93 20.45 9.56
CA GLY A 425 19.88 19.70 10.39
C GLY A 425 19.33 18.48 11.14
N GLY A 426 18.07 18.11 10.94
CA GLY A 426 17.46 16.94 11.56
C GLY A 426 17.62 15.67 10.72
N GLU A 427 17.70 14.54 11.42
CA GLU A 427 17.81 13.22 10.79
C GLU A 427 16.51 12.76 10.14
N THR A 428 15.35 13.39 10.39
CA THR A 428 14.04 12.95 9.88
C THR A 428 13.27 14.10 9.25
N VAL A 429 12.64 13.84 8.11
CA VAL A 429 11.84 14.79 7.33
C VAL A 429 10.42 14.25 7.19
N SER A 430 9.41 14.98 7.64
CA SER A 430 8.01 14.61 7.46
C SER A 430 7.37 15.43 6.34
N LEU A 431 6.65 14.75 5.45
CA LEU A 431 5.98 15.31 4.27
C LEU A 431 4.48 15.09 4.34
N PHE A 432 3.70 16.16 4.19
CA PHE A 432 2.26 16.09 3.96
C PHE A 432 1.93 16.46 2.51
N VAL A 433 1.35 15.53 1.75
CA VAL A 433 1.02 15.74 0.33
C VAL A 433 -0.49 15.84 0.15
N ALA A 434 -0.97 16.90 -0.48
CA ALA A 434 -2.33 17.00 -0.98
C ALA A 434 -2.44 16.34 -2.37
N HIS A 435 -3.44 15.50 -2.56
CA HIS A 435 -3.73 14.77 -3.79
C HIS A 435 -5.25 14.80 -4.07
N PRO A 436 -5.76 14.34 -5.24
CA PRO A 436 -7.14 14.59 -5.63
C PRO A 436 -8.17 14.13 -4.58
N SER A 437 -7.87 13.03 -3.90
CA SER A 437 -8.76 12.43 -2.92
C SER A 437 -8.53 12.86 -1.45
N GLY A 438 -7.54 13.70 -1.15
CA GLY A 438 -7.25 14.09 0.22
C GLY A 438 -5.80 14.44 0.50
N THR A 439 -5.32 14.02 1.67
CA THR A 439 -3.96 14.28 2.14
C THR A 439 -3.34 12.98 2.66
N CYS A 440 -2.07 12.75 2.36
CA CYS A 440 -1.31 11.63 2.87
C CYS A 440 0.02 12.10 3.49
N GLU A 441 0.59 11.27 4.36
CA GLU A 441 1.78 11.61 5.16
C GLU A 441 2.83 10.51 5.04
N ALA A 442 4.09 10.94 4.89
CA ALA A 442 5.26 10.06 4.95
C ALA A 442 6.41 10.77 5.64
N GLU A 443 7.27 9.99 6.29
CA GLU A 443 8.52 10.46 6.89
C GLU A 443 9.70 9.79 6.21
N ALA A 444 10.81 10.50 6.09
CA ALA A 444 12.06 9.97 5.56
C ALA A 444 13.18 10.29 6.55
N ARG A 445 13.88 9.27 7.02
CA ARG A 445 15.10 9.43 7.81
C ARG A 445 16.29 9.53 6.87
N PHE A 446 17.21 10.43 7.15
CA PHE A 446 18.42 10.68 6.38
C PHE A 446 19.67 10.50 7.23
N SER A 447 20.75 10.10 6.58
CA SER A 447 22.10 10.14 7.10
C SER A 447 23.01 10.83 6.09
N ASP A 448 24.00 11.56 6.58
CA ASP A 448 25.08 12.06 5.73
C ASP A 448 26.04 10.93 5.37
N THR A 449 26.37 10.85 4.08
CA THR A 449 27.35 9.92 3.53
C THR A 449 28.41 10.70 2.76
N ASP A 450 29.52 10.07 2.41
CA ASP A 450 30.56 10.68 1.55
C ASP A 450 30.03 11.15 0.19
N LYS A 451 28.86 10.64 -0.24
CA LYS A 451 28.17 11.01 -1.49
C LYS A 451 27.03 12.01 -1.28
N GLY A 452 26.97 12.62 -0.10
CA GLY A 452 25.94 13.56 0.35
C GLY A 452 24.83 12.89 1.16
N ARG A 453 23.84 13.69 1.53
CA ARG A 453 22.67 13.27 2.31
C ARG A 453 21.87 12.21 1.54
N ARG A 454 21.51 11.11 2.19
CA ARG A 454 20.70 10.02 1.62
C ARG A 454 19.69 9.51 2.62
N ALA A 455 18.54 9.08 2.13
CA ALA A 455 17.55 8.48 3.02
C ALA A 455 18.04 7.10 3.48
N THR A 456 17.87 6.77 4.75
CA THR A 456 18.17 5.45 5.32
C THR A 456 16.90 4.62 5.50
N SER A 457 15.79 5.29 5.80
CA SER A 457 14.49 4.65 5.91
C SER A 457 13.37 5.64 5.60
N VAL A 458 12.22 5.10 5.24
CA VAL A 458 10.99 5.86 5.02
C VAL A 458 9.85 5.21 5.79
N ARG A 459 9.01 6.03 6.42
CA ARG A 459 7.82 5.61 7.14
C ARG A 459 6.59 6.14 6.46
N LEU A 460 5.59 5.30 6.28
CA LEU A 460 4.29 5.72 5.78
C LEU A 460 3.30 5.68 6.93
N LYS A 461 2.42 6.67 7.02
CA LYS A 461 1.29 6.55 7.94
C LYS A 461 0.11 5.94 7.22
N LYS A 462 -0.32 4.76 7.66
CA LYS A 462 -1.39 4.00 7.02
C LYS A 462 -2.58 3.84 7.92
N THR A 463 -3.77 4.06 7.37
CA THR A 463 -5.01 3.75 8.06
C THR A 463 -5.45 2.33 7.80
N LEU A 464 -5.84 1.62 8.86
CA LEU A 464 -6.31 0.24 8.79
C LEU A 464 -7.74 0.11 9.33
N PHE A 465 -8.56 -0.70 8.65
CA PHE A 465 -9.91 -1.05 9.07
C PHE A 465 -10.22 -2.52 8.77
N GLU A 466 -10.66 -3.30 9.77
CA GLU A 466 -11.17 -4.65 9.56
C GLU A 466 -12.62 -4.57 9.07
N LEU A 467 -12.87 -5.04 7.84
CA LEU A 467 -14.20 -5.08 7.25
C LEU A 467 -14.96 -6.32 7.72
N MET A 468 -14.29 -7.47 7.81
CA MET A 468 -14.91 -8.73 8.17
C MET A 468 -13.88 -9.68 8.80
N ARG A 469 -14.33 -10.47 9.78
CA ARG A 469 -13.61 -11.63 10.30
C ARG A 469 -14.55 -12.83 10.32
N GLY A 470 -14.08 -13.99 9.89
CA GLY A 470 -14.91 -15.19 9.87
C GLY A 470 -14.32 -16.32 9.06
N GLU A 471 -15.20 -17.10 8.44
CA GLU A 471 -14.84 -18.23 7.59
C GLU A 471 -15.12 -17.93 6.12
N PHE A 472 -14.14 -18.22 5.27
CA PHE A 472 -14.25 -18.15 3.83
C PHE A 472 -14.57 -19.55 3.30
N PHE A 473 -15.70 -19.69 2.61
CA PHE A 473 -16.16 -20.97 2.09
C PHE A 473 -15.71 -21.16 0.65
N PHE A 474 -15.29 -22.38 0.31
CA PHE A 474 -14.93 -22.79 -1.05
C PHE A 474 -15.42 -24.22 -1.35
N PRO A 475 -15.72 -24.53 -2.62
CA PRO A 475 -16.28 -25.82 -2.99
C PRO A 475 -15.23 -26.94 -2.88
N PRO A 476 -15.63 -28.18 -2.54
CA PRO A 476 -14.68 -29.28 -2.42
C PRO A 476 -13.87 -29.62 -3.67
N SER A 477 -14.43 -29.34 -4.85
CA SER A 477 -13.82 -29.55 -6.15
C SER A 477 -12.47 -28.84 -6.32
N VAL A 478 -12.26 -27.74 -5.59
CA VAL A 478 -11.01 -26.96 -5.59
C VAL A 478 -9.81 -27.77 -5.10
N ILE A 479 -10.03 -28.73 -4.19
CA ILE A 479 -8.94 -29.56 -3.63
C ILE A 479 -8.62 -30.75 -4.54
N THR A 480 -9.63 -31.27 -5.23
CA THR A 480 -9.51 -32.42 -6.12
C THR A 480 -8.96 -32.06 -7.51
N TYR A 481 -8.84 -30.76 -7.80
CA TYR A 481 -8.35 -30.27 -9.08
C TYR A 481 -6.85 -30.63 -9.25
N THR A 482 -6.58 -31.64 -10.09
CA THR A 482 -5.24 -32.21 -10.30
C THR A 482 -4.61 -31.83 -11.66
N GLY A 483 -5.32 -31.05 -12.48
CA GLY A 483 -4.81 -30.50 -13.74
C GLY A 483 -5.70 -30.82 -14.95
N ARG A 484 -5.86 -29.77 -15.79
CA ARG A 484 -6.59 -29.64 -17.07
C ARG A 484 -8.08 -30.02 -17.04
N PRO A 485 -9.00 -29.05 -17.17
CA PRO A 485 -10.29 -29.34 -17.75
C PRO A 485 -9.99 -29.65 -19.22
N GLU A 486 -10.25 -30.88 -19.66
CA GLU A 486 -10.70 -31.01 -21.04
C GLU A 486 -12.01 -30.21 -21.09
N TYR A 487 -11.94 -29.00 -21.64
CA TYR A 487 -13.14 -28.30 -22.07
C TYR A 487 -13.71 -29.19 -23.18
N ASP A 488 -14.69 -30.02 -22.83
CA ASP A 488 -15.57 -30.59 -23.84
C ASP A 488 -16.47 -29.45 -24.28
N GLU A 489 -16.19 -28.90 -25.47
CA GLU A 489 -16.97 -27.82 -26.08
C GLU A 489 -18.44 -28.21 -26.35
N ASN A 490 -18.86 -29.44 -26.02
CA ASN A 490 -20.17 -30.00 -26.36
C ASN A 490 -21.12 -30.27 -25.18
N GLU A 491 -20.76 -30.00 -23.92
CA GLU A 491 -21.71 -30.19 -22.81
C GLU A 491 -22.44 -28.88 -22.47
N ASP A 492 -23.56 -28.66 -23.16
CA ASP A 492 -24.62 -27.76 -22.73
C ASP A 492 -25.22 -28.27 -21.41
N TYR A 493 -24.73 -27.77 -20.29
CA TYR A 493 -25.40 -27.97 -19.00
C TYR A 493 -26.66 -27.09 -18.95
N GLU A 494 -27.81 -27.66 -19.34
CA GLU A 494 -29.12 -27.08 -19.02
C GLU A 494 -29.31 -27.08 -17.49
N LEU A 495 -29.09 -25.92 -16.88
CA LEU A 495 -29.38 -25.71 -15.47
C LEU A 495 -30.89 -25.52 -15.31
N THR A 496 -31.60 -26.60 -14.97
CA THR A 496 -33.00 -26.54 -14.57
C THR A 496 -33.10 -25.77 -13.25
N ILE A 497 -33.50 -24.50 -13.31
CA ILE A 497 -33.79 -23.68 -12.15
C ILE A 497 -35.11 -24.15 -11.54
N LEU A 498 -35.06 -24.98 -10.49
CA LEU A 498 -36.23 -25.28 -9.66
C LEU A 498 -36.53 -24.08 -8.75
N TYR A 499 -37.40 -23.19 -9.22
CA TYR A 499 -38.08 -22.23 -8.34
C TYR A 499 -39.07 -22.99 -7.45
N GLY A 500 -38.68 -23.27 -6.21
CA GLY A 500 -39.63 -23.66 -5.16
C GLY A 500 -40.54 -22.46 -4.83
N ARG A 501 -41.79 -22.49 -5.30
CA ARG A 501 -42.86 -21.68 -4.71
C ARG A 501 -43.13 -22.18 -3.28
N PRO A 502 -43.33 -21.30 -2.29
CA PRO A 502 -43.81 -21.73 -0.99
C PRO A 502 -45.26 -22.20 -1.13
N ASP A 503 -45.52 -23.47 -0.84
CA ASP A 503 -46.87 -24.03 -0.79
C ASP A 503 -47.68 -23.34 0.32
N SER A 504 -48.67 -22.56 -0.11
CA SER A 504 -49.75 -22.08 0.72
C SER A 504 -50.91 -23.08 0.66
N THR A 505 -50.92 -24.10 1.52
CA THR A 505 -52.16 -24.81 1.92
C THR A 505 -51.89 -25.70 3.13
N SER A 506 -52.32 -25.23 4.29
CA SER A 506 -52.73 -26.10 5.41
C SER A 506 -54.06 -26.78 5.07
N PRO A 507 -54.25 -28.07 5.39
CA PRO A 507 -55.59 -28.61 5.56
C PRO A 507 -55.83 -29.06 7.02
N SER A 508 -56.98 -28.63 7.54
CA SER A 508 -57.87 -29.47 8.33
C SER A 508 -58.52 -30.53 7.44
#